data_AF-A0A1F7F7X1-F1
#
_entry.id   AF-A0A1F7F7X1-F1
#
_cell.length_a   1.000
_cell.length_b   1.000
_cell.length_c   1.000
_cell.angle_alpha   90.00
_cell.angle_beta   90.00
_cell.angle_gamma   90.00
#
_symmetry.space_group_name_H-M   'P 1'
#
loop_
_entity.id
_entity.type
_entity.pdbx_description
1 polymer ?
#
loop_
_entity_poly.entity_id
_entity_poly.type
_entity_poly.pdbx_seq_one_letter_code
_entity_poly.pdbx_strand_id
1 'polypeptide(L)'
;MKPPHKLWVEQVEAAEGIRVEWGLDKALGYLIGEKFLKHLKYSETEEKFRGEIKPFVQAIKDKYEPWELRHYFDSVKKVGTLGHTMTDEEYEGIMESDLFDDGETPTSQAEDMLRLSQARELLL
;
A
#
# COMPACT_ATOMS: atom_id res chain seq x y z
N MET A 1 -21.62 8.03 4.56
CA MET A 1 -20.15 7.94 4.41
C MET A 1 -19.67 6.72 5.19
N LYS A 2 -18.95 5.78 4.56
CA LYS A 2 -18.37 4.64 5.28
C LYS A 2 -17.25 5.12 6.20
N PRO A 3 -17.03 4.48 7.36
CA PRO A 3 -15.95 4.89 8.24
C PRO A 3 -14.59 4.54 7.59
N PRO A 4 -13.52 5.34 7.82
CA PRO A 4 -12.23 5.15 7.17
C PRO A 4 -11.65 3.73 7.28
N HIS A 5 -11.79 3.08 8.43
CA HIS A 5 -11.30 1.71 8.67
C HIS A 5 -12.05 0.63 7.87
N LYS A 6 -13.17 0.94 7.21
CA LYS A 6 -13.93 0.01 6.34
C LYS A 6 -13.76 0.28 4.85
N LEU A 7 -12.99 1.32 4.48
CA LEU A 7 -12.77 1.66 3.06
C LEU A 7 -11.97 0.59 2.31
N TRP A 8 -11.22 -0.26 3.03
CA TRP A 8 -10.45 -1.35 2.43
C TRP A 8 -11.29 -2.28 1.56
N VAL A 9 -12.58 -2.47 1.87
CA VAL A 9 -13.48 -3.32 1.07
C VAL A 9 -13.61 -2.79 -0.36
N GLU A 10 -13.86 -1.49 -0.50
CA GLU A 10 -13.98 -0.83 -1.81
C GLU A 10 -12.62 -0.72 -2.50
N GLN A 11 -11.54 -0.58 -1.73
CA GLN A 11 -10.18 -0.53 -2.28
C GLN A 11 -9.75 -1.88 -2.88
N VAL A 12 -10.15 -3.00 -2.25
CA VAL A 12 -9.94 -4.34 -2.82
C VAL A 12 -10.74 -4.51 -4.12
N GLU A 13 -11.98 -4.02 -4.17
CA GLU A 13 -12.78 -4.05 -5.40
C GLU A 13 -12.19 -3.16 -6.50
N ALA A 14 -11.73 -1.95 -6.15
CA ALA A 14 -11.10 -1.02 -7.09
C ALA A 14 -9.79 -1.58 -7.67
N ALA A 15 -9.03 -2.34 -6.89
CA ALA A 15 -7.80 -2.97 -7.36
C ALA A 15 -8.03 -3.96 -8.52
N GLU A 16 -9.22 -4.56 -8.62
CA GLU A 16 -9.58 -5.40 -9.76
C GLU A 16 -9.74 -4.57 -11.04
N GLY A 17 -10.36 -3.40 -10.96
CA GLY A 17 -10.44 -2.46 -12.08
C GLY A 17 -9.05 -2.02 -12.54
N ILE A 18 -8.17 -1.69 -11.60
CA ILE A 18 -6.77 -1.34 -11.90
C ILE A 18 -6.03 -2.52 -12.54
N ARG A 19 -6.27 -3.75 -12.06
CA ARG A 19 -5.66 -4.96 -12.63
C ARG A 19 -6.05 -5.13 -14.09
N VAL A 20 -7.32 -4.94 -14.43
CA VAL A 20 -7.84 -5.08 -15.80
C VAL A 20 -7.30 -3.99 -16.72
N GLU A 21 -7.23 -2.74 -16.26
CA GLU A 21 -6.81 -1.60 -17.09
C GLU A 21 -5.29 -1.43 -17.18
N TRP A 22 -4.57 -1.68 -16.09
CA TRP A 22 -3.15 -1.28 -15.93
C TRP A 22 -2.22 -2.44 -15.51
N GLY A 23 -2.77 -3.63 -15.29
CA GLY A 23 -2.01 -4.84 -14.99
C GLY A 23 -1.74 -5.08 -13.50
N LEU A 24 -1.11 -6.22 -13.23
CA LEU A 24 -0.91 -6.77 -11.89
C LEU A 24 -0.06 -5.88 -10.99
N ASP A 25 1.05 -5.34 -11.50
CA ASP A 25 2.00 -4.54 -10.71
C ASP A 25 1.35 -3.25 -10.20
N LYS A 26 0.55 -2.59 -11.04
CA LYS A 26 -0.19 -1.37 -10.66
C LYS A 26 -1.27 -1.66 -9.64
N ALA A 27 -1.99 -2.78 -9.80
CA ALA A 27 -3.01 -3.21 -8.84
C ALA A 27 -2.42 -3.54 -7.46
N LEU A 28 -1.32 -4.30 -7.42
CA LEU A 28 -0.64 -4.66 -6.17
C LEU A 28 0.08 -3.46 -5.54
N GLY A 29 0.65 -2.56 -6.36
CA GLY A 29 1.24 -1.30 -5.90
C GLY A 29 0.22 -0.39 -5.22
N TYR A 30 -0.96 -0.24 -5.81
CA TYR A 30 -2.09 0.48 -5.19
C TYR A 30 -2.55 -0.21 -3.90
N LEU A 31 -2.88 -1.51 -3.98
CA LEU A 31 -3.56 -2.17 -2.87
C LEU A 31 -2.63 -2.42 -1.68
N ILE A 32 -1.45 -2.96 -1.93
CA ILE A 32 -0.48 -3.29 -0.88
C ILE A 32 0.36 -2.06 -0.55
N GLY A 33 1.04 -1.51 -1.56
CA GLY A 33 2.02 -0.44 -1.38
C GLY A 33 1.44 0.87 -0.86
N GLU A 34 0.18 1.16 -1.15
CA GLU A 34 -0.48 2.37 -0.66
C GLU A 34 -1.51 2.05 0.43
N LYS A 35 -2.56 1.30 0.09
CA LYS A 35 -3.75 1.19 0.97
C LYS A 35 -3.46 0.33 2.20
N PHE A 36 -2.84 -0.83 2.02
CA PHE A 36 -2.57 -1.73 3.14
C PHE A 36 -1.50 -1.17 4.07
N LEU A 37 -0.39 -0.62 3.55
CA LEU A 37 0.62 0.02 4.38
C LEU A 37 0.05 1.19 5.20
N LYS A 38 -0.78 2.05 4.58
CA LYS A 38 -1.47 3.13 5.28
C LYS A 38 -2.44 2.60 6.35
N HIS A 39 -3.13 1.50 6.09
CA HIS A 39 -4.00 0.86 7.07
C HIS A 39 -3.21 0.31 8.27
N LEU A 40 -2.03 -0.32 8.02
CA LEU A 40 -1.12 -0.76 9.06
C LEU A 40 -0.64 0.42 9.93
N LYS A 41 -0.25 1.54 9.29
CA LYS A 41 0.14 2.76 10.02
C LYS A 41 -0.96 3.24 10.98
N TYR A 42 -2.21 3.33 10.53
CA TYR A 42 -3.31 3.74 11.42
C TYR A 42 -3.62 2.71 12.51
N SER A 43 -3.36 1.43 12.27
CA SER A 43 -3.61 0.37 13.26
C SER A 43 -2.67 0.40 14.47
N GLU A 44 -1.56 1.13 14.38
CA GLU A 44 -0.62 1.34 15.49
C GLU A 44 -1.30 2.12 16.62
N THR A 45 -2.13 3.11 16.28
CA THR A 45 -2.81 3.99 17.25
C THR A 45 -4.31 3.75 17.37
N GLU A 46 -4.97 3.24 16.34
CA GLU A 46 -6.43 3.11 16.27
C GLU A 46 -6.90 1.65 16.29
N GLU A 47 -7.57 1.24 17.37
CA GLU A 47 -8.06 -0.14 17.56
C GLU A 47 -9.03 -0.59 16.45
N LYS A 48 -9.84 0.35 15.91
CA LYS A 48 -10.77 0.06 14.81
C LYS A 48 -10.05 -0.33 13.53
N PHE A 49 -8.87 0.23 13.25
CA PHE A 49 -8.06 -0.19 12.11
C PHE A 49 -7.41 -1.55 12.38
N ARG A 50 -6.93 -1.78 13.61
CA ARG A 50 -6.34 -3.05 14.03
C ARG A 50 -7.31 -4.23 13.90
N GLY A 51 -8.58 -4.03 14.25
CA GLY A 51 -9.64 -5.02 14.10
C GLY A 51 -9.90 -5.46 12.66
N GLU A 52 -9.47 -4.65 11.68
CA GLU A 52 -9.73 -4.87 10.25
C GLU A 52 -8.52 -5.46 9.51
N ILE A 53 -7.35 -5.57 10.14
CA ILE A 53 -6.15 -6.14 9.50
C ILE A 53 -6.41 -7.56 9.01
N LYS A 54 -6.96 -8.42 9.87
CA LYS A 54 -7.19 -9.83 9.52
C LYS A 54 -8.21 -9.99 8.38
N PRO A 55 -9.38 -9.33 8.40
CA PRO A 55 -10.29 -9.31 7.25
C PRO A 55 -9.64 -8.79 5.96
N PHE A 56 -8.87 -7.71 6.04
CA PHE A 56 -8.24 -7.12 4.86
C PHE A 56 -7.18 -8.05 4.26
N VAL A 57 -6.32 -8.66 5.09
CA VAL A 57 -5.35 -9.68 4.68
C VAL A 57 -6.04 -10.84 3.96
N GLN A 58 -7.14 -11.36 4.53
CA GLN A 58 -7.87 -12.45 3.91
C GLN A 58 -8.41 -12.04 2.54
N ALA A 59 -8.99 -10.85 2.42
CA ALA A 59 -9.50 -10.37 1.14
C ALA A 59 -8.41 -10.18 0.07
N ILE A 60 -7.20 -9.78 0.45
CA ILE A 60 -6.06 -9.73 -0.48
C ILE A 60 -5.67 -11.16 -0.91
N LYS A 61 -5.54 -12.09 0.04
CA LYS A 61 -5.20 -13.50 -0.24
C LYS A 61 -6.26 -14.24 -1.06
N ASP A 62 -7.53 -13.84 -0.96
CA ASP A 62 -8.62 -14.41 -1.77
C ASP A 62 -8.61 -13.89 -3.21
N LYS A 63 -7.98 -12.73 -3.46
CA LYS A 63 -7.97 -12.05 -4.76
C LYS A 63 -6.70 -12.28 -5.59
N TYR A 64 -5.58 -12.52 -4.93
CA TYR A 64 -4.30 -12.67 -5.57
C TYR A 64 -3.67 -14.01 -5.20
N GLU A 65 -3.08 -14.64 -6.21
CA GLU A 65 -2.40 -15.90 -6.03
C GLU A 65 -1.12 -15.72 -5.20
N PRO A 66 -0.69 -16.72 -4.41
CA PRO A 66 0.52 -16.61 -3.59
C PRO A 66 1.78 -16.24 -4.37
N TRP A 67 1.87 -16.63 -5.65
CA TRP A 67 3.00 -16.29 -6.50
C TRP A 67 2.97 -14.83 -6.97
N GLU A 68 1.78 -14.22 -7.14
CA GLU A 68 1.62 -12.81 -7.48
C GLU A 68 2.07 -11.93 -6.31
N LEU A 69 1.66 -12.30 -5.08
CA LEU A 69 2.09 -11.62 -3.86
C LEU A 69 3.60 -11.75 -3.66
N ARG A 70 4.16 -12.95 -3.86
CA ARG A 70 5.61 -13.17 -3.78
C ARG A 70 6.35 -12.36 -4.83
N HIS A 71 5.84 -12.30 -6.07
CA HIS A 71 6.41 -11.49 -7.13
C HIS A 71 6.47 -10.02 -6.75
N TYR A 72 5.38 -9.47 -6.21
CA TYR A 72 5.36 -8.09 -5.70
C TYR A 72 6.42 -7.86 -4.62
N PHE A 73 6.47 -8.69 -3.57
CA PHE A 73 7.46 -8.49 -2.51
C PHE A 73 8.91 -8.72 -2.95
N ASP A 74 9.14 -9.53 -3.98
CA ASP A 74 10.48 -9.78 -4.52
C ASP A 74 10.92 -8.72 -5.55
N SER A 75 9.97 -8.07 -6.23
CA SER A 75 10.19 -6.99 -7.19
C SER A 75 10.35 -5.62 -6.52
N VAL A 76 9.71 -5.43 -5.35
CA VAL A 76 9.92 -4.27 -4.48
C VAL A 76 11.32 -4.33 -3.87
N LYS A 77 12.33 -3.86 -4.62
CA LYS A 77 13.72 -3.75 -4.17
C LYS A 77 14.22 -2.31 -4.20
N LYS A 78 14.64 -1.81 -3.02
CA LYS A 78 15.65 -0.75 -2.82
C LYS A 78 15.42 0.59 -3.54
N VAL A 79 14.18 1.06 -3.62
CA VAL A 79 13.92 2.50 -3.66
C VAL A 79 13.05 2.77 -2.45
N GLY A 80 13.28 3.89 -1.77
CA GLY A 80 12.54 4.27 -0.57
C GLY A 80 11.02 4.20 -0.78
N THR A 81 10.30 4.40 0.30
CA THR A 81 8.90 4.01 0.47
C THR A 81 7.89 4.81 -0.35
N LEU A 82 8.39 5.64 -1.27
CA LEU A 82 7.67 6.34 -2.33
C LEU A 82 8.09 5.89 -3.74
N GLY A 83 8.43 4.62 -3.91
CA GLY A 83 8.52 3.98 -5.22
C GLY A 83 7.14 3.78 -5.85
N HIS A 84 6.30 4.83 -5.92
CA HIS A 84 5.22 4.82 -6.89
C HIS A 84 5.85 4.89 -8.27
N THR A 85 5.35 4.06 -9.18
CA THR A 85 5.46 4.24 -10.65
C THR A 85 4.84 5.58 -11.06
N MET A 86 5.52 6.67 -10.73
CA MET A 86 5.25 8.01 -11.24
C MET A 86 5.99 8.16 -12.56
N THR A 87 5.37 8.81 -13.53
CA THR A 87 6.13 9.38 -14.65
C THR A 87 6.94 10.58 -14.15
N ASP A 88 8.01 10.94 -14.86
CA ASP A 88 8.85 12.10 -14.47
C ASP A 88 8.00 13.39 -14.31
N GLU A 89 6.92 13.52 -15.08
CA GLU A 89 5.97 14.65 -15.03
C GLU A 89 5.12 14.66 -13.74
N GLU A 90 4.75 13.49 -13.21
CA GLU A 90 4.02 13.37 -11.95
C GLU A 90 4.93 13.68 -10.76
N TYR A 91 6.22 13.34 -10.85
CA TYR A 91 7.23 13.67 -9.83
C TYR A 91 7.51 15.18 -9.77
N GLU A 92 7.66 15.84 -10.92
CA GLU A 92 7.87 17.29 -10.99
C GLU A 92 6.66 18.09 -10.50
N GLY A 93 5.45 17.70 -10.92
CA GLY A 93 4.22 18.38 -10.48
C GLY A 93 3.93 18.24 -8.98
N ILE A 94 4.45 17.17 -8.36
CA ILE A 94 4.35 16.95 -6.92
C ILE A 94 5.39 17.76 -6.14
N MET A 95 6.64 17.85 -6.63
CA MET A 95 7.68 18.68 -6.01
C MET A 95 7.39 20.20 -6.10
N GLU A 96 6.67 20.63 -7.13
CA GLU A 96 6.28 22.05 -7.30
C GLU A 96 5.08 22.43 -6.42
N SER A 97 4.34 21.44 -5.92
CA SER A 97 3.29 21.66 -4.95
C SER A 97 3.86 21.64 -3.53
N ASP A 98 3.61 22.67 -2.72
CA ASP A 98 3.86 22.69 -1.27
C ASP A 98 3.00 21.65 -0.49
N LEU A 99 2.52 20.59 -1.16
CA LEU A 99 1.77 19.48 -0.59
C LEU A 99 2.67 18.44 0.10
N PHE A 100 3.99 18.57 -0.07
CA PHE A 100 5.03 17.83 0.68
C PHE A 100 5.99 18.81 1.39
N ASP A 101 5.47 19.59 2.34
CA ASP A 101 6.24 19.91 3.55
C ASP A 101 5.83 18.95 4.66
N ASP A 102 6.15 17.66 4.51
CA ASP A 102 5.93 16.66 5.54
C ASP A 102 7.22 15.91 5.91
N GLY A 103 8.34 16.65 5.99
CA GLY A 103 9.47 16.24 6.84
C GLY A 103 9.90 14.78 6.68
N GLU A 104 10.20 14.36 5.45
CA GLU A 104 10.79 13.05 5.19
C GLU A 104 12.15 12.93 5.90
N THR A 105 12.10 12.40 7.11
CA THR A 105 13.27 12.04 7.90
C THR A 105 13.69 10.60 7.59
N PRO A 106 14.95 10.22 7.81
CA PRO A 106 15.40 8.83 7.73
C PRO A 106 14.54 7.85 8.57
N THR A 107 13.87 8.34 9.61
CA THR A 107 12.93 7.58 10.42
C THR A 107 11.68 7.18 9.65
N SER A 108 11.12 8.07 8.82
CA SER A 108 9.95 7.79 7.96
C SER A 108 10.23 6.61 7.02
N GLN A 109 11.41 6.61 6.38
CA GLN A 109 11.86 5.52 5.52
C GLN A 109 12.03 4.20 6.28
N ALA A 110 12.56 4.24 7.51
CA ALA A 110 12.73 3.05 8.34
C ALA A 110 11.39 2.47 8.81
N GLU A 111 10.44 3.32 9.21
CA GLU A 111 9.11 2.88 9.63
C GLU A 111 8.33 2.24 8.47
N ASP A 112 8.41 2.82 7.28
CA ASP A 112 7.75 2.25 6.12
C ASP A 112 8.40 0.95 5.65
N MET A 113 9.72 0.80 5.80
CA MET A 113 10.40 -0.50 5.63
C MET A 113 9.90 -1.55 6.65
N LEU A 114 9.67 -1.17 7.91
CA LEU A 114 9.11 -2.06 8.92
C LEU A 114 7.67 -2.45 8.55
N ARG A 115 6.85 -1.51 8.07
CA ARG A 115 5.48 -1.80 7.62
C ARG A 115 5.47 -2.70 6.39
N LEU A 116 6.39 -2.52 5.45
CA LEU A 116 6.52 -3.42 4.30
C LEU A 116 6.94 -4.83 4.74
N SER A 117 7.85 -4.95 5.71
CA SER A 117 8.22 -6.23 6.30
C SER A 117 7.03 -6.90 6.98
N GLN A 118 6.28 -6.15 7.79
CA GLN A 118 5.06 -6.64 8.44
C GLN A 118 4.00 -7.06 7.41
N ALA A 119 3.82 -6.28 6.34
CA ALA A 119 2.90 -6.62 5.27
C ALA A 119 3.31 -7.93 4.58
N ARG A 120 4.61 -8.13 4.35
CA ARG A 120 5.14 -9.38 3.80
C ARG A 120 4.85 -10.58 4.70
N GLU A 121 5.04 -10.45 6.01
CA GLU A 121 4.73 -11.52 6.97
C GLU A 121 3.24 -11.86 7.03
N LEU A 122 2.36 -10.87 6.88
CA LEU A 122 0.91 -11.08 6.89
C LEU A 122 0.39 -11.69 5.58
N LEU A 123 0.99 -11.31 4.44
CA LEU A 123 0.51 -11.64 3.10
C LEU A 123 1.18 -12.84 2.44
N LEU A 124 2.35 -13.26 2.90
CA LEU A 124 2.97 -14.54 2.49
C LEU A 124 2.65 -15.67 3.48
#